data_AF-A0A1X7V849-F1
#
_entry.id   AF-A0A1X7V849-F1
#
_cell.length_a   1.000
_cell.length_b   1.000
_cell.length_c   1.000
_cell.angle_alpha   90.00
_cell.angle_beta   90.00
_cell.angle_gamma   90.00
#
_symmetry.space_group_name_H-M   'P 1'
#
loop_
_entity.id
_entity.type
_entity.pdbx_description
1 polymer ?
#
loop_
_entity_poly.entity_id
_entity_poly.type
_entity_poly.pdbx_seq_one_letter_code
_entity_poly.pdbx_strand_id
1 'polypeptide(L)'
;MSKSANVLPLTLARWTAHVGEITNIEYHQSSTSFVLSSSYDCNVKLWTFKGELIGTFGQTNKWNTLDSNTYQHYRNTQAEEYQGI
;
A
#
# COMPACT_ATOMS: atom_id res chain seq x y z
N MET A 1 24.46 35.40 -12.85
CA MET A 1 23.72 34.20 -13.32
C MET A 1 23.72 33.17 -12.20
N SER A 2 22.63 33.02 -11.44
CA SER A 2 22.52 31.94 -10.46
C SER A 2 22.20 30.64 -11.18
N LYS A 3 22.98 29.59 -10.92
CA LYS A 3 22.66 28.24 -11.38
C LYS A 3 21.39 27.80 -10.66
N SER A 4 20.33 27.51 -11.41
CA SER A 4 19.17 26.80 -10.88
C SER A 4 19.64 25.43 -10.41
N ALA A 5 19.67 25.21 -9.10
CA ALA A 5 19.98 23.90 -8.54
C ALA A 5 18.84 22.95 -8.95
N ASN A 6 19.17 21.83 -9.59
CA ASN A 6 18.21 20.77 -9.88
C ASN A 6 17.79 20.13 -8.54
N VAL A 7 16.75 20.68 -7.91
CA VAL A 7 16.14 20.09 -6.72
C VAL A 7 15.24 18.95 -7.20
N LEU A 8 15.58 17.72 -6.83
CA LEU A 8 14.72 16.58 -7.10
C LEU A 8 13.41 16.72 -6.30
N PRO A 9 12.26 16.32 -6.87
CA PRO A 9 11.00 16.36 -6.14
C PRO A 9 11.08 15.47 -4.89
N LEU A 10 10.51 15.95 -3.79
CA LEU A 10 10.48 15.22 -2.52
C LEU A 10 9.65 13.94 -2.66
N THR A 11 10.21 12.80 -2.25
CA THR A 11 9.44 11.56 -2.10
C THR A 11 8.54 11.65 -0.88
N LEU A 12 7.22 11.60 -1.10
CA LEU A 12 6.23 11.70 -0.03
C LEU A 12 6.00 10.38 0.72
N ALA A 13 6.01 9.25 0.00
CA ALA A 13 5.80 7.92 0.56
C ALA A 13 6.39 6.84 -0.38
N ARG A 14 6.76 5.70 0.21
CA ARG A 14 7.25 4.51 -0.51
C ARG A 14 6.97 3.27 0.32
N TRP A 15 6.40 2.24 -0.30
CA TRP A 15 6.12 0.95 0.35
C TRP A 15 6.18 -0.20 -0.66
N THR A 16 6.32 -1.43 -0.16
CA THR A 16 6.22 -2.66 -0.95
C THR A 16 4.75 -3.06 -1.03
N ALA A 17 4.11 -2.81 -2.17
CA ALA A 17 2.68 -3.06 -2.34
C ALA A 17 2.34 -4.53 -2.63
N HIS A 18 3.12 -5.18 -3.49
CA HIS A 18 2.84 -6.52 -4.01
C HIS A 18 4.10 -7.37 -4.03
N VAL A 19 3.93 -8.70 -4.03
CA VAL A 19 5.04 -9.65 -4.21
C VAL A 19 5.35 -9.91 -5.68
N GLY A 20 4.44 -9.49 -6.57
CA GLY A 20 4.61 -9.53 -8.02
C GLY A 20 4.67 -8.13 -8.63
N GLU A 21 4.90 -8.09 -9.94
CA GLU A 21 4.89 -6.86 -10.73
C GLU A 21 3.53 -6.17 -10.63
N ILE A 22 3.56 -4.85 -10.42
CA ILE A 22 2.34 -4.03 -10.39
C ILE A 22 1.92 -3.80 -11.83
N THR A 23 0.69 -4.19 -12.17
CA THR A 23 0.15 -4.08 -13.52
C THR A 23 -0.66 -2.81 -13.73
N ASN A 24 -1.24 -2.26 -12.66
CA ASN A 24 -1.98 -1.00 -12.72
C ASN A 24 -1.97 -0.29 -11.37
N ILE A 25 -2.05 1.04 -11.41
CA ILE A 25 -2.15 1.92 -10.23
C ILE A 25 -3.20 2.99 -10.52
N GLU A 26 -4.15 3.16 -9.62
CA GLU A 26 -5.16 4.22 -9.71
C GLU A 26 -5.19 5.03 -8.41
N TYR A 27 -5.20 6.36 -8.53
CA TYR A 27 -5.33 7.27 -7.40
C TYR A 27 -6.77 7.80 -7.36
N HIS A 28 -7.46 7.56 -6.26
CA HIS A 28 -8.81 8.04 -6.06
C HIS A 28 -8.82 9.21 -5.09
N GLN A 29 -9.10 10.40 -5.60
CA GLN A 29 -9.18 11.62 -4.81
C GLN A 29 -10.60 11.83 -4.27
N SER A 30 -10.74 11.84 -2.94
CA SER A 30 -11.99 12.13 -2.24
C SER A 30 -11.69 12.93 -0.96
N SER A 31 -12.59 12.90 0.03
CA SER A 31 -12.31 13.43 1.38
C SER A 31 -11.15 12.72 2.06
N THR A 32 -10.99 11.43 1.78
CA THR A 32 -9.78 10.65 2.08
C THR A 32 -9.24 10.10 0.77
N SER A 33 -7.98 10.38 0.48
CA SER A 33 -7.33 9.89 -0.74
C SER A 33 -6.81 8.48 -0.57
N PHE A 34 -7.05 7.65 -1.58
CA PHE A 34 -6.65 6.25 -1.60
C PHE A 34 -5.84 5.92 -2.84
N VAL A 35 -5.04 4.87 -2.74
CA VAL A 35 -4.34 4.27 -3.87
C VAL A 35 -4.88 2.86 -4.06
N LEU A 36 -5.24 2.52 -5.29
CA LEU A 36 -5.59 1.17 -5.71
C LEU A 36 -4.43 0.61 -6.54
N SER A 37 -4.07 -0.64 -6.33
CA SER A 37 -3.08 -1.33 -7.16
C SER A 37 -3.53 -2.75 -7.51
N SER A 38 -3.24 -3.18 -8.74
CA SER A 38 -3.36 -4.57 -9.19
C SER A 38 -2.00 -5.15 -9.53
N SER A 39 -1.83 -6.46 -9.41
CA SER A 39 -0.57 -7.13 -9.68
C SER A 39 -0.72 -8.50 -10.32
N TYR A 40 0.36 -8.99 -10.94
CA TYR A 40 0.53 -10.39 -11.34
C TYR A 40 0.50 -11.38 -10.16
N ASP A 41 0.57 -10.91 -8.91
CA ASP A 41 0.33 -11.75 -7.72
C ASP A 41 -1.15 -12.13 -7.50
N CYS A 42 -2.01 -11.86 -8.49
CA CYS A 42 -3.45 -12.13 -8.50
C CYS A 42 -4.26 -11.33 -7.46
N ASN A 43 -3.70 -10.28 -6.85
CA ASN A 43 -4.41 -9.44 -5.91
C ASN A 43 -4.68 -8.03 -6.46
N VAL A 44 -5.78 -7.45 -5.98
CA VAL A 44 -6.05 -6.02 -6.02
C VAL A 44 -6.09 -5.53 -4.58
N LYS A 45 -5.35 -4.46 -4.28
CA LYS A 45 -5.18 -3.93 -2.91
C LYS A 45 -5.51 -2.45 -2.86
N LEU A 46 -6.13 -2.03 -1.76
CA LEU A 46 -6.44 -0.64 -1.45
C LEU A 46 -5.53 -0.14 -0.34
N TRP A 47 -4.98 1.05 -0.50
CA TRP A 47 -3.99 1.63 0.40
C TRP A 47 -4.35 3.06 0.79
N THR A 48 -3.89 3.47 1.97
CA THR A 48 -3.78 4.89 2.30
C THR A 48 -2.65 5.53 1.47
N PHE A 49 -2.66 6.85 1.33
CA PHE A 49 -1.56 7.57 0.66
C PHE A 49 -0.19 7.37 1.34
N LYS A 50 -0.17 6.93 2.60
CA LYS A 50 1.05 6.63 3.36
C LYS A 50 1.53 5.18 3.19
N GLY A 51 0.80 4.35 2.45
CA GLY A 51 1.15 2.96 2.19
C GLY A 51 0.62 1.96 3.21
N GLU A 52 -0.33 2.34 4.06
CA GLU A 52 -1.00 1.39 4.94
C GLU A 52 -2.02 0.58 4.14
N LEU A 53 -2.00 -0.75 4.30
CA LEU A 53 -2.95 -1.63 3.63
C LEU A 53 -4.32 -1.50 4.27
N ILE A 54 -5.29 -1.00 3.52
CA ILE A 54 -6.69 -0.96 3.96
C ILE A 54 -7.29 -2.36 3.82
N GLY A 55 -7.07 -3.01 2.67
CA GLY A 55 -7.52 -4.37 2.45
C GLY A 55 -7.22 -4.90 1.05
N THR A 56 -7.40 -6.20 0.88
CA THR A 56 -7.28 -6.92 -0.39
C THR A 56 -8.68 -7.29 -0.87
N PHE A 57 -9.04 -6.91 -2.11
CA PHE A 57 -10.36 -7.22 -2.65
C PHE A 57 -10.60 -8.73 -2.67
N GLY A 58 -11.78 -9.16 -2.21
CA GLY A 58 -12.17 -10.57 -2.15
C GLY A 58 -11.80 -11.31 -0.85
N GLN A 59 -11.10 -10.68 0.11
CA GLN A 59 -10.87 -11.30 1.43
C GLN A 59 -12.16 -11.41 2.27
N THR A 60 -12.16 -12.33 3.24
CA THR A 60 -13.32 -12.58 4.13
C THR A 60 -13.57 -11.46 5.12
N ASN A 61 -12.51 -10.87 5.69
CA ASN A 61 -12.61 -9.81 6.68
C ASN A 61 -12.95 -8.49 5.99
N LYS A 62 -14.09 -7.89 6.33
CA LYS A 62 -14.50 -6.59 5.78
C LYS A 62 -13.69 -5.45 6.39
N TRP A 63 -13.50 -4.39 5.60
CA TRP A 63 -12.88 -3.13 6.03
C TRP A 63 -13.81 -1.96 5.72
N ASN A 64 -13.63 -0.87 6.46
CA ASN A 64 -14.31 0.39 6.27
C ASN A 64 -13.25 1.48 6.07
N THR A 65 -13.31 2.19 4.95
CA THR A 65 -12.37 3.28 4.60
C THR A 65 -12.44 4.49 5.54
N LEU A 66 -13.46 4.55 6.40
CA LEU A 66 -13.64 5.59 7.41
C LEU A 66 -13.21 5.15 8.82
N ASP A 67 -12.89 3.87 9.01
CA ASP A 67 -12.47 3.32 10.30
C ASP A 67 -11.12 2.60 10.15
N SER A 68 -10.04 3.29 10.50
CA SER A 68 -8.68 2.78 10.38
C SER A 68 -8.42 1.55 11.24
N ASN A 69 -9.23 1.27 12.27
CA ASN A 69 -9.09 0.05 13.08
C ASN A 69 -9.47 -1.22 12.31
N THR A 70 -10.17 -1.07 11.17
CA THR A 70 -10.55 -2.17 10.29
C THR A 70 -9.51 -2.45 9.21
N TYR A 71 -8.45 -1.64 9.12
CA TYR A 71 -7.42 -1.80 8.11
C TYR A 71 -6.62 -3.07 8.35
N GLN A 72 -6.14 -3.66 7.26
CA GLN A 72 -5.34 -4.87 7.36
C GLN A 72 -3.92 -4.53 7.79
N HIS A 73 -3.61 -4.82 9.04
CA HIS A 73 -2.24 -4.78 9.53
C HIS A 73 -1.51 -6.04 9.09
N TYR A 74 -0.31 -5.91 8.53
CA TYR A 74 0.59 -7.04 8.36
C TYR A 74 0.86 -7.65 9.74
N ARG A 75 0.23 -8.80 10.03
CA ARG A 75 0.71 -9.67 11.09
C ARG A 75 2.00 -10.28 10.58
N ASN A 76 3.11 -9.97 11.23
CA ASN A 76 4.42 -10.48 10.85
C ASN A 76 4.52 -11.96 11.25
N THR A 77 3.77 -12.84 10.60
CA THR A 77 3.74 -14.29 10.90
C THR A 77 4.99 -15.02 10.39
N GLN A 78 5.89 -14.35 9.66
CA GLN A 78 7.12 -14.94 9.12
C GLN A 78 8.37 -14.72 10.00
N ALA A 79 8.23 -14.13 11.19
CA ALA A 79 9.32 -14.02 12.17
C ALA A 79 9.32 -15.16 13.22
N GLU A 80 8.21 -15.90 13.36
CA GLU A 80 8.06 -16.94 14.39
C GLU A 80 8.35 -18.36 13.85
N GLU A 81 8.42 -18.56 12.53
CA GLU A 81 8.65 -19.87 11.90
C GLU A 81 10.14 -20.22 11.68
N TYR A 82 11.09 -19.32 12.01
CA TYR A 82 12.54 -19.53 11.82
C TYR A 82 13.33 -19.84 13.10
N GLN A 83 12.66 -20.28 14.18
CA GLN A 83 13.29 -20.72 15.44
C GLN A 83 13.02 -22.21 15.77
N GLY A 84 12.68 -23.02 14.77
CA GLY A 84 12.33 -24.41 14.99
C GLY A 84 12.71 -25.34 13.84
N ILE A 85 14.02 -25.50 13.59
CA ILE A 85 14.69 -26.78 13.27
C ILE A 85 16.16 -26.70 13.66
#